data_AF-A0A6J4YA11-F1
#
_entry.id   AF-A0A6J4YA11-F1
#
_cell.length_a   1.000
_cell.length_b   1.000
_cell.length_c   1.000
_cell.angle_alpha   90.00
_cell.angle_beta   90.00
_cell.angle_gamma   90.00
#
_symmetry.space_group_name_H-M   'P 1'
#
loop_
_entity.id
_entity.type
_entity.pdbx_description
1 polymer ?
#
loop_
_entity_poly.entity_id
_entity_poly.type
_entity_poly.pdbx_seq_one_letter_code
_entity_poly.pdbx_strand_id
1 'polypeptide(L)'
;MTGRRLNSAGKPPQAFCKPANNLTEVAIIRYRYSIFLSGLLFIAGLVPLVAEAAWLTKTAGGCDTGAQTERLAAEFRSFRSLPGHFSNGPWTDEVDRWMGRKHRLMRELGLRLGDGEYSRARVTKWLGPPDQIARKGDRLFDLIIRLPGYSAATAAGHEFMVYSWRGMHDFLFFTSEDGMIVGSDWWHAGD
;
A
#
# COMPACT_ATOMS: atom_id res chain seq x y z
N MET A 1 47.86 27.66 -9.38
CA MET A 1 47.52 27.08 -8.07
C MET A 1 46.04 27.31 -7.81
N THR A 2 45.30 26.22 -7.77
CA THR A 2 43.85 26.09 -7.77
C THR A 2 43.27 26.26 -6.37
N GLY A 3 42.30 27.15 -6.20
CA GLY A 3 41.58 27.34 -4.94
C GLY A 3 40.10 27.58 -5.18
N ARG A 4 39.31 26.48 -5.24
CA ARG A 4 37.84 26.52 -5.35
C ARG A 4 37.28 25.87 -4.07
N ARG A 5 36.85 26.69 -3.10
CA ARG A 5 36.09 26.22 -1.91
C ARG A 5 34.60 26.21 -2.24
N LEU A 6 33.99 25.06 -2.03
CA LEU A 6 32.56 24.79 -2.19
C LEU A 6 31.79 25.37 -1.00
N ASN A 7 30.76 26.16 -1.28
CA ASN A 7 29.80 26.66 -0.30
C ASN A 7 28.55 25.76 -0.25
N SER A 8 28.01 25.67 0.96
CA SER A 8 26.59 25.46 1.29
C SER A 8 25.99 24.07 1.08
N ALA A 9 25.99 23.28 2.16
CA ALA A 9 25.06 22.18 2.38
C ALA A 9 23.62 22.74 2.51
N GLY A 10 22.82 22.57 1.46
CA GLY A 10 21.38 22.83 1.49
C GLY A 10 20.70 21.82 2.40
N LYS A 11 20.03 22.33 3.44
CA LYS A 11 19.13 21.58 4.33
C LYS A 11 18.03 20.92 3.47
N PRO A 12 17.71 19.62 3.65
CA PRO A 12 16.66 18.98 2.88
C PRO A 12 15.28 19.62 3.19
N PRO A 13 14.38 19.71 2.19
CA PRO A 13 13.06 20.31 2.38
C PRO A 13 12.25 19.51 3.40
N GLN A 14 11.72 20.22 4.39
CA GLN A 14 10.79 19.65 5.37
C GLN A 14 9.53 19.20 4.63
N ALA A 15 9.19 17.92 4.74
CA ALA A 15 7.96 17.37 4.21
C ALA A 15 6.77 18.08 4.89
N PHE A 16 6.00 18.82 4.10
CA PHE A 16 4.71 19.37 4.50
C PHE A 16 3.74 18.20 4.70
N CYS A 17 3.57 17.76 5.95
CA CYS A 17 2.49 16.86 6.32
C CYS A 17 1.17 17.63 6.24
N LYS A 18 0.41 17.41 5.16
CA LYS A 18 -0.98 17.84 5.08
C LYS A 18 -1.78 16.99 6.09
N PRO A 19 -2.55 17.59 7.01
CA PRO A 19 -3.43 16.80 7.86
C PRO A 19 -4.46 16.07 6.98
N ALA A 20 -4.74 14.81 7.32
CA ALA A 20 -5.77 14.02 6.67
C ALA A 20 -7.09 14.79 6.72
N ASN A 21 -7.66 15.07 5.54
CA ASN A 21 -8.98 15.65 5.43
C ASN A 21 -9.98 14.61 5.93
N ASN A 22 -10.74 14.97 6.97
CA ASN A 22 -11.87 14.18 7.45
C ASN A 22 -12.87 13.99 6.31
N LEU A 23 -13.00 12.77 5.80
CA LEU A 23 -14.19 12.35 5.07
C LEU A 23 -15.28 12.05 6.10
N THR A 24 -16.05 13.08 6.44
CA THR A 24 -17.45 12.89 6.79
C THR A 24 -18.19 12.48 5.51
N GLU A 25 -18.29 11.18 5.25
CA GLU A 25 -19.44 10.65 4.51
C GLU A 25 -20.12 9.54 5.31
N VAL A 26 -21.37 9.87 5.60
CA VAL A 26 -22.37 9.19 6.39
C VAL A 26 -22.82 7.92 5.67
N ALA A 27 -22.38 6.75 6.14
CA ALA A 27 -23.06 5.49 5.85
C ALA A 27 -24.10 5.21 6.94
N ILE A 28 -25.33 5.68 6.71
CA ILE A 28 -26.52 5.35 7.53
C ILE A 28 -26.79 3.85 7.37
N ILE A 29 -26.30 3.05 8.30
CA ILE A 29 -26.79 1.68 8.49
C ILE A 29 -28.16 1.78 9.17
N ARG A 30 -29.22 1.52 8.41
CA ARG A 30 -30.59 1.38 8.95
C ARG A 30 -30.70 0.07 9.74
N TYR A 31 -30.41 0.12 11.04
CA TYR A 31 -30.77 -0.96 11.97
C TYR A 31 -32.19 -0.72 12.50
N ARG A 32 -33.17 -1.49 12.04
CA ARG A 32 -34.53 -1.51 12.61
C ARG A 32 -34.53 -2.41 13.84
N TYR A 33 -34.33 -1.84 15.02
CA TYR A 33 -34.70 -2.49 16.28
C TYR A 33 -36.17 -2.16 16.58
N SER A 34 -37.05 -3.16 16.38
CA SER A 34 -38.40 -3.13 16.95
C SER A 34 -38.30 -3.47 18.43
N ILE A 35 -38.42 -2.45 19.29
CA ILE A 35 -38.58 -2.64 20.73
C ILE A 35 -40.03 -2.29 21.07
N PHE A 36 -40.78 -3.31 21.51
CA PHE A 36 -42.13 -3.16 22.05
C PHE A 36 -42.08 -2.36 23.35
N LEU A 37 -42.94 -1.34 23.40
CA LEU A 37 -43.17 -0.41 24.50
C LEU A 37 -44.09 -1.07 25.53
N SER A 38 -43.67 -1.23 26.79
CA SER A 38 -44.55 -1.39 27.96
C SER A 38 -43.72 -1.27 29.24
N GLY A 39 -44.06 -0.32 30.12
CA GLY A 39 -43.64 -0.35 31.53
C GLY A 39 -43.12 0.97 32.09
N LEU A 40 -44.06 1.76 32.59
CA LEU A 40 -43.88 2.95 33.43
C LEU A 40 -43.28 2.57 34.80
N LEU A 41 -42.22 3.25 35.30
CA LEU A 41 -42.12 3.69 36.70
C LEU A 41 -40.89 4.59 36.97
N PHE A 42 -41.16 5.72 37.62
CA PHE A 42 -40.24 6.67 38.25
C PHE A 42 -39.19 6.02 39.18
N ILE A 43 -37.94 6.48 39.16
CA ILE A 43 -37.19 6.94 40.37
C ILE A 43 -36.18 8.03 39.95
N ALA A 44 -36.29 9.19 40.60
CA ALA A 44 -35.30 10.26 40.59
C ALA A 44 -34.11 9.88 41.49
N GLY A 45 -32.88 10.10 41.04
CA GLY A 45 -31.71 9.90 41.91
C GLY A 45 -30.36 10.09 41.23
N LEU A 46 -29.77 11.27 41.48
CA LEU A 46 -28.34 11.53 41.66
C LEU A 46 -27.33 10.99 40.63
N VAL A 47 -26.84 11.91 39.80
CA VAL A 47 -25.58 11.79 39.06
C VAL A 47 -24.40 11.91 40.03
N PRO A 48 -23.37 11.05 39.90
CA PRO A 48 -22.02 11.59 39.83
C PRO A 48 -21.45 11.33 38.44
N LEU A 49 -21.18 12.47 37.80
CA LEU A 49 -20.50 12.66 36.55
C LEU A 49 -19.05 12.24 36.77
N VAL A 50 -18.76 10.95 36.68
CA VAL A 50 -17.38 10.50 36.52
C VAL A 50 -17.06 10.68 35.05
N ALA A 51 -16.64 11.90 34.72
CA ALA A 51 -15.91 12.17 33.50
C ALA A 51 -14.56 11.43 33.62
N GLU A 52 -14.57 10.13 33.34
CA GLU A 52 -13.37 9.49 32.85
C GLU A 52 -13.06 10.20 31.54
N ALA A 53 -12.15 11.16 31.65
CA ALA A 53 -11.31 11.57 30.55
C ALA A 53 -10.70 10.27 30.02
N ALA A 54 -11.37 9.66 29.05
CA ALA A 54 -10.75 8.81 28.08
C ALA A 54 -9.67 9.70 27.47
N TRP A 55 -8.47 9.62 28.05
CA TRP A 55 -7.24 9.90 27.36
C TRP A 55 -7.20 8.92 26.20
N LEU A 56 -7.98 9.23 25.17
CA LEU A 56 -7.74 8.84 23.81
C LEU A 56 -6.36 9.42 23.51
N THR A 57 -5.33 8.69 23.94
CA THR A 57 -4.08 8.64 23.21
C THR A 57 -4.43 8.05 21.86
N LYS A 58 -5.02 8.89 21.00
CA LYS A 58 -4.98 8.74 19.55
C LYS A 58 -3.50 8.85 19.22
N THR A 59 -2.79 7.74 19.37
CA THR A 59 -1.41 7.62 18.96
C THR A 59 -1.37 8.11 17.52
N ALA A 60 -0.55 9.14 17.32
CA ALA A 60 -0.26 9.72 16.02
C ALA A 60 0.49 8.68 15.17
N GLY A 61 -0.20 7.63 14.73
CA GLY A 61 0.30 6.56 13.87
C GLY A 61 0.48 6.99 12.40
N GLY A 62 0.40 8.29 12.10
CA GLY A 62 0.51 8.82 10.74
C GLY A 62 1.93 9.19 10.31
N CYS A 63 2.88 9.33 11.23
CA CYS A 63 4.25 9.76 10.89
C CYS A 63 5.24 8.61 10.63
N ASP A 64 4.91 7.37 11.01
CA ASP A 64 5.79 6.19 10.81
C ASP A 64 5.43 5.39 9.54
N THR A 65 4.27 5.59 8.92
CA THR A 65 3.85 4.77 7.77
C THR A 65 4.80 4.93 6.57
N GLY A 66 5.18 6.15 6.21
CA GLY A 66 6.12 6.41 5.12
C GLY A 66 7.54 5.87 5.40
N ALA A 67 8.06 6.08 6.60
CA ALA A 67 9.38 5.60 7.00
C ALA A 67 9.43 4.07 7.12
N GLN A 68 8.36 3.46 7.63
CA GLN A 68 8.19 2.01 7.67
C GLN A 68 8.11 1.43 6.25
N THR A 69 7.29 2.01 5.37
CA THR A 69 7.19 1.58 3.97
C THR A 69 8.53 1.68 3.25
N GLU A 70 9.30 2.75 3.48
CA GLU A 70 10.64 2.89 2.91
C GLU A 70 11.63 1.83 3.43
N ARG A 71 11.56 1.46 4.72
CA ARG A 71 12.35 0.36 5.30
C ARG A 71 11.98 -0.99 4.67
N LEU A 72 10.69 -1.30 4.55
CA LEU A 72 10.20 -2.52 3.88
C LEU A 72 10.63 -2.56 2.42
N ALA A 73 10.56 -1.43 1.72
CA ALA A 73 11.01 -1.30 0.34
C ALA A 73 12.53 -1.52 0.22
N ALA A 74 13.33 -0.98 1.16
CA ALA A 74 14.76 -1.22 1.20
C ALA A 74 15.10 -2.69 1.39
N GLU A 75 14.39 -3.37 2.29
CA GLU A 75 14.53 -4.81 2.50
C GLU A 75 14.13 -5.60 1.23
N PHE A 76 13.00 -5.27 0.61
CA PHE A 76 12.58 -5.87 -0.66
C PHE A 76 13.64 -5.72 -1.75
N ARG A 77 14.24 -4.52 -1.90
CA ARG A 77 15.33 -4.30 -2.87
C ARG A 77 16.52 -5.22 -2.61
N SER A 78 16.85 -5.50 -1.35
CA SER A 78 17.92 -6.44 -1.02
C SER A 78 17.57 -7.86 -1.48
N PHE A 79 16.33 -8.32 -1.27
CA PHE A 79 15.85 -9.62 -1.76
C PHE A 79 15.81 -9.73 -3.28
N ARG A 80 15.61 -8.62 -4.01
CA ARG A 80 15.69 -8.63 -5.48
C ARG A 80 17.09 -8.91 -6.01
N SER A 81 18.13 -8.66 -5.20
CA SER A 81 19.52 -8.92 -5.59
C SER A 81 19.99 -10.36 -5.31
N LEU A 82 19.21 -11.13 -4.55
CA LEU A 82 19.56 -12.51 -4.20
C LEU A 82 19.08 -13.47 -5.29
N PRO A 83 19.96 -14.37 -5.78
CA PRO A 83 19.55 -15.40 -6.73
C PRO A 83 18.68 -16.44 -6.01
N GLY A 84 17.53 -16.77 -6.60
CA GLY A 84 16.68 -17.89 -6.19
C GLY A 84 16.58 -18.94 -7.30
N HIS A 85 15.89 -20.04 -7.03
CA HIS A 85 15.62 -21.10 -8.00
C HIS A 85 15.09 -20.58 -9.34
N PHE A 86 14.17 -19.61 -9.29
CA PHE A 86 13.56 -19.01 -10.48
C PHE A 86 14.44 -17.96 -11.19
N SER A 87 15.67 -17.79 -10.73
CA SER A 87 16.70 -16.93 -11.33
C SER A 87 18.01 -17.70 -11.51
N ASN A 88 17.91 -19.02 -11.77
CA ASN A 88 19.03 -19.94 -11.96
C ASN A 88 19.97 -20.09 -10.75
N GLY A 89 19.49 -19.73 -9.56
CA GLY A 89 20.17 -19.98 -8.28
C GLY A 89 19.72 -21.29 -7.62
N PRO A 90 20.31 -21.66 -6.48
CA PRO A 90 19.74 -22.69 -5.62
C PRO A 90 18.42 -22.20 -5.01
N TRP A 91 17.54 -23.13 -4.64
CA TRP A 91 16.35 -22.82 -3.85
C TRP A 91 16.75 -22.24 -2.49
N THR A 92 16.11 -21.13 -2.10
CA THR A 92 16.26 -20.56 -0.76
C THR A 92 14.89 -20.26 -0.17
N ASP A 93 14.59 -20.68 1.06
CA ASP A 93 13.24 -20.50 1.62
C ASP A 93 12.81 -19.02 1.72
N GLU A 94 13.74 -18.09 1.88
CA GLU A 94 13.42 -16.67 2.03
C GLU A 94 12.97 -16.00 0.72
N VAL A 95 13.57 -16.38 -0.41
CA VAL A 95 13.27 -15.87 -1.76
C VAL A 95 12.28 -16.79 -2.46
N ASP A 96 12.56 -18.07 -2.39
CA ASP A 96 11.86 -19.26 -2.87
C ASP A 96 10.42 -19.37 -2.38
N ARG A 97 10.21 -19.49 -1.07
CA ARG A 97 9.02 -20.15 -0.53
C ARG A 97 7.76 -19.29 -0.55
N TRP A 98 6.61 -19.91 -0.80
CA TRP A 98 5.31 -19.28 -0.54
C TRP A 98 5.21 -18.84 0.90
N MET A 99 4.83 -17.58 1.10
CA MET A 99 4.88 -16.92 2.40
C MET A 99 6.28 -16.92 3.04
N GLY A 100 7.35 -17.09 2.26
CA GLY A 100 8.72 -16.73 2.62
C GLY A 100 8.88 -15.22 2.79
N ARG A 101 10.07 -14.76 3.19
CA ARG A 101 10.28 -13.35 3.56
C ARG A 101 10.02 -12.41 2.39
N LYS A 102 10.54 -12.70 1.19
CA LYS A 102 10.32 -11.88 -0.01
C LYS A 102 8.84 -11.78 -0.37
N HIS A 103 8.12 -12.90 -0.37
CA HIS A 103 6.68 -12.91 -0.66
C HIS A 103 5.87 -12.07 0.32
N ARG A 104 6.10 -12.24 1.64
CA ARG A 104 5.41 -11.46 2.68
C ARG A 104 5.68 -9.96 2.54
N LEU A 105 6.94 -9.58 2.26
CA LEU A 105 7.30 -8.19 2.00
C LEU A 105 6.55 -7.62 0.81
N MET A 106 6.50 -8.35 -0.31
CA MET A 106 5.76 -7.90 -1.49
C MET A 106 4.27 -7.74 -1.20
N ARG A 107 3.66 -8.66 -0.43
CA ARG A 107 2.24 -8.55 -0.06
C ARG A 107 1.99 -7.32 0.80
N GLU A 108 2.83 -7.09 1.79
CA GLU A 108 2.73 -5.92 2.66
C GLU A 108 2.95 -4.61 1.89
N LEU A 109 3.93 -4.57 0.98
CA LEU A 109 4.17 -3.42 0.11
C LEU A 109 3.01 -3.16 -0.85
N GLY A 110 2.40 -4.20 -1.41
CA GLY A 110 1.19 -4.08 -2.23
C GLY A 110 0.08 -3.37 -1.46
N LEU A 111 -0.27 -3.90 -0.27
CA LEU A 111 -1.30 -3.31 0.60
C LEU A 111 -1.01 -1.84 0.97
N ARG A 112 0.25 -1.49 1.21
CA ARG A 112 0.63 -0.13 1.65
C ARG A 112 0.76 0.88 0.52
N LEU A 113 1.03 0.43 -0.71
CA LEU A 113 1.33 1.32 -1.84
C LEU A 113 0.19 1.37 -2.87
N GLY A 114 -0.74 0.41 -2.81
CA GLY A 114 -1.89 0.30 -3.70
C GLY A 114 -3.14 1.08 -3.27
N ASP A 115 -3.04 1.96 -2.27
CA ASP A 115 -4.18 2.64 -1.64
C ASP A 115 -4.61 3.97 -2.30
N GLY A 116 -3.93 4.41 -3.37
CA GLY A 116 -4.25 5.65 -4.05
C GLY A 116 -3.33 6.84 -3.74
N GLU A 117 -2.48 6.75 -2.71
CA GLU A 117 -1.74 7.93 -2.22
C GLU A 117 -0.39 8.18 -2.91
N TYR A 118 0.13 7.20 -3.65
CA TYR A 118 1.49 7.23 -4.15
C TYR A 118 1.56 7.44 -5.65
N SER A 119 2.52 8.25 -6.09
CA SER A 119 2.83 8.35 -7.52
C SER A 119 3.66 7.15 -7.98
N ARG A 120 3.54 6.80 -9.26
CA ARG A 120 4.42 5.84 -9.94
C ARG A 120 5.90 6.17 -9.71
N ALA A 121 6.27 7.44 -9.79
CA ALA A 121 7.65 7.87 -9.56
C ALA A 121 8.13 7.56 -8.14
N ARG A 122 7.25 7.72 -7.13
CA ARG A 122 7.56 7.40 -5.74
C ARG A 122 7.66 5.91 -5.50
N VAL A 123 6.74 5.11 -6.03
CA VAL A 123 6.81 3.64 -5.96
C VAL A 123 8.07 3.14 -6.65
N THR A 124 8.41 3.66 -7.83
CA THR A 124 9.65 3.32 -8.54
C THR A 124 10.90 3.69 -7.74
N LYS A 125 10.91 4.87 -7.10
CA LYS A 125 12.03 5.30 -6.24
C LYS A 125 12.24 4.34 -5.07
N TRP A 126 11.16 3.85 -4.46
CA TRP A 126 11.23 2.96 -3.31
C TRP A 126 11.46 1.50 -3.69
N LEU A 127 10.76 0.95 -4.68
CA LEU A 127 10.86 -0.48 -5.01
C LEU A 127 11.96 -0.80 -6.04
N GLY A 128 12.53 0.24 -6.65
CA GLY A 128 13.30 0.12 -7.88
C GLY A 128 12.39 0.05 -9.12
N PRO A 129 12.99 -0.03 -10.32
CA PRO A 129 12.22 -0.18 -11.55
C PRO A 129 11.35 -1.44 -11.50
N PRO A 130 10.13 -1.40 -12.05
CA PRO A 130 9.37 -2.62 -12.29
C PRO A 130 10.11 -3.52 -13.27
N ASP A 131 9.94 -4.84 -13.13
CA ASP A 131 10.51 -5.83 -14.04
C ASP A 131 9.85 -5.74 -15.43
N GLN A 132 8.58 -5.36 -15.47
CA GLN A 132 7.86 -5.08 -16.71
C GLN A 132 6.84 -3.94 -16.49
N ILE A 133 6.63 -3.13 -17.54
CA ILE A 133 5.48 -2.23 -17.62
C ILE A 133 4.57 -2.79 -18.72
N ALA A 134 3.32 -3.11 -18.38
CA ALA A 134 2.34 -3.60 -19.33
C ALA A 134 1.29 -2.52 -19.62
N ARG A 135 1.02 -2.28 -20.90
CA ARG A 135 0.09 -1.29 -21.41
C ARG A 135 -0.90 -1.94 -22.37
N LYS A 136 -1.96 -1.20 -22.72
CA LYS A 136 -2.92 -1.64 -23.73
C LYS A 136 -2.21 -2.07 -25.02
N GLY A 137 -2.47 -3.30 -25.48
CA GLY A 137 -1.80 -3.93 -26.62
C GLY A 137 -0.73 -4.96 -26.21
N ASP A 138 -0.26 -4.94 -24.96
CA ASP A 138 0.61 -5.97 -24.43
C ASP A 138 -0.20 -7.19 -23.98
N ARG A 139 0.31 -8.39 -24.28
CA ARG A 139 -0.35 -9.65 -23.86
C ARG A 139 -0.57 -9.73 -22.34
N LEU A 140 0.38 -9.24 -21.56
CA LEU A 140 0.28 -9.24 -20.10
C LEU A 140 -0.82 -8.30 -19.60
N PHE A 141 -1.01 -7.16 -20.27
CA PHE A 141 -2.10 -6.26 -19.95
C PHE A 141 -3.45 -6.94 -20.19
N ASP A 142 -3.62 -7.56 -21.36
CA ASP A 142 -4.85 -8.29 -21.69
C ASP A 142 -5.15 -9.45 -20.73
N LEU A 143 -4.10 -10.07 -20.19
CA LEU A 143 -4.18 -11.13 -19.21
C LEU A 143 -4.68 -10.61 -17.86
N ILE A 144 -4.08 -9.53 -17.35
CA ILE A 144 -4.43 -8.93 -16.05
C ILE A 144 -5.86 -8.39 -16.06
N ILE A 145 -6.29 -7.69 -17.11
CA ILE A 145 -7.65 -7.12 -17.14
C ILE A 145 -8.78 -8.17 -17.19
N ARG A 146 -8.44 -9.43 -17.43
CA ARG A 146 -9.37 -10.57 -17.43
C ARG A 146 -9.46 -11.28 -16.08
N LEU A 147 -8.64 -10.88 -15.10
CA LEU A 147 -8.72 -11.46 -13.76
C LEU A 147 -10.12 -11.25 -13.17
N PRO A 148 -10.71 -12.29 -12.54
CA PRO A 148 -11.95 -12.12 -11.79
C PRO A 148 -11.77 -11.04 -10.72
N GLY A 149 -12.71 -10.09 -10.66
CA GLY A 149 -12.65 -8.99 -9.69
C GLY A 149 -11.80 -7.80 -10.13
N TYR A 150 -11.09 -7.87 -11.26
CA TYR A 150 -10.46 -6.70 -11.83
C TYR A 150 -11.51 -5.69 -12.30
N SER A 151 -11.47 -4.48 -11.73
CA SER A 151 -12.28 -3.37 -12.19
C SER A 151 -11.43 -2.50 -13.12
N ALA A 152 -11.87 -2.38 -14.37
CA ALA A 152 -11.13 -1.64 -15.37
C ALA A 152 -11.08 -0.15 -15.06
N ALA A 153 -9.86 0.40 -15.05
CA ALA A 153 -9.62 1.82 -15.17
C ALA A 153 -10.21 2.38 -16.47
N THR A 154 -10.88 3.53 -16.39
CA THR A 154 -11.41 4.24 -17.56
C THR A 154 -10.51 5.39 -18.01
N ALA A 155 -9.44 5.68 -17.27
CA ALA A 155 -8.54 6.78 -17.53
C ALA A 155 -7.54 6.51 -18.67
N ALA A 156 -7.09 7.58 -19.31
CA ALA A 156 -5.94 7.54 -20.21
C ALA A 156 -4.66 7.21 -19.42
N GLY A 157 -3.64 6.69 -20.10
CA GLY A 157 -2.35 6.40 -19.45
C GLY A 157 -2.37 5.22 -18.47
N HIS A 158 -3.42 4.38 -18.51
CA HIS A 158 -3.52 3.18 -17.71
C HIS A 158 -2.42 2.16 -18.03
N GLU A 159 -1.61 1.81 -17.03
CA GLU A 159 -0.52 0.84 -17.16
C GLU A 159 -0.34 0.02 -15.87
N PHE A 160 0.22 -1.19 -16.01
CA PHE A 160 0.60 -2.03 -14.88
C PHE A 160 2.10 -1.99 -14.66
N MET A 161 2.52 -1.73 -13.42
CA MET A 161 3.90 -1.86 -12.98
C MET A 161 4.09 -3.23 -12.32
N VAL A 162 4.80 -4.12 -12.99
CA VAL A 162 4.93 -5.52 -12.59
C VAL A 162 6.25 -5.73 -11.83
N TYR A 163 6.15 -6.37 -10.67
CA TYR A 163 7.26 -6.75 -9.80
C TYR A 163 7.25 -8.27 -9.60
N SER A 164 8.21 -8.95 -10.24
CA SER A 164 8.29 -10.40 -10.29
C SER A 164 8.80 -11.00 -8.97
N TRP A 165 8.16 -12.08 -8.52
CA TRP A 165 8.62 -12.84 -7.38
C TRP A 165 9.41 -14.08 -7.80
N ARG A 166 8.77 -14.99 -8.54
CA ARG A 166 9.30 -16.27 -9.04
C ARG A 166 9.33 -16.29 -10.57
N GLY A 167 10.02 -15.30 -11.14
CA GLY A 167 9.92 -15.01 -12.57
C GLY A 167 8.54 -14.46 -12.96
N MET A 168 8.11 -14.69 -14.20
CA MET A 168 6.83 -14.20 -14.72
C MET A 168 5.61 -15.05 -14.32
N HIS A 169 5.81 -16.08 -13.48
CA HIS A 169 4.73 -16.96 -13.01
C HIS A 169 3.91 -16.35 -11.87
N ASP A 170 4.59 -15.73 -10.90
CA ASP A 170 3.97 -15.09 -9.73
C ASP A 170 4.52 -13.69 -9.58
N PHE A 171 3.65 -12.69 -9.59
CA PHE A 171 4.07 -11.29 -9.49
C PHE A 171 3.04 -10.43 -8.77
N LEU A 172 3.55 -9.40 -8.11
CA LEU A 172 2.77 -8.26 -7.64
C LEU A 172 2.70 -7.27 -8.80
N PHE A 173 1.53 -6.69 -9.04
CA PHE A 173 1.42 -5.56 -9.95
C PHE A 173 0.72 -4.39 -9.28
N PHE A 174 1.13 -3.18 -9.65
CA PHE A 174 0.43 -1.95 -9.31
C PHE A 174 -0.26 -1.40 -10.54
N THR A 175 -1.50 -0.98 -10.36
CA THR A 175 -2.26 -0.27 -11.38
C THR A 175 -1.92 1.21 -11.28
N SER A 176 -1.47 1.80 -12.39
CA SER A 176 -1.21 3.24 -12.48
C SER A 176 -2.11 3.91 -13.49
N GLU A 177 -2.64 5.07 -13.12
CA GLU A 177 -3.44 5.97 -13.95
C GLU A 177 -2.87 7.39 -13.82
N ASP A 178 -2.63 8.06 -14.94
CA ASP A 178 -2.08 9.43 -14.98
C ASP A 178 -0.85 9.65 -14.05
N GLY A 179 -0.04 8.59 -13.88
CA GLY A 179 1.17 8.60 -13.05
C GLY A 179 0.93 8.43 -11.54
N MET A 180 -0.31 8.18 -11.11
CA MET A 180 -0.68 7.81 -9.75
C MET A 180 -0.94 6.31 -9.65
N ILE A 181 -0.66 5.71 -8.51
CA ILE A 181 -1.06 4.34 -8.21
C ILE A 181 -2.49 4.37 -7.69
N VAL A 182 -3.37 3.57 -8.29
CA VAL A 182 -4.80 3.50 -7.95
C VAL A 182 -5.19 2.13 -7.36
N GLY A 183 -4.26 1.17 -7.40
CA GLY A 183 -4.51 -0.18 -6.93
C GLY A 183 -3.26 -1.05 -6.97
N SER A 184 -3.34 -2.21 -6.32
CA SER A 184 -2.38 -3.29 -6.44
C SER A 184 -3.09 -4.62 -6.35
N ASP A 185 -2.61 -5.63 -7.07
CA ASP A 185 -3.09 -6.99 -6.92
C ASP A 185 -1.99 -8.01 -7.27
N TRP A 186 -2.32 -9.28 -7.08
CA TRP A 186 -1.44 -10.40 -7.35
C TRP A 186 -1.87 -11.19 -8.57
N TRP A 187 -0.88 -11.60 -9.34
CA TRP A 187 -1.03 -12.64 -10.34
C TRP A 187 -0.43 -13.95 -9.81
N HIS A 188 -1.22 -15.02 -9.89
CA HIS A 188 -0.82 -16.38 -9.56
C HIS A 188 -1.08 -17.28 -10.78
N ALA A 189 -0.04 -17.84 -11.39
CA ALA A 189 -0.19 -18.70 -12.56
C ALA A 189 -0.69 -20.13 -12.24
N GLY A 190 -1.23 -20.40 -11.04
CA GLY A 190 -1.46 -21.75 -10.52
C GLY A 190 -2.77 -22.01 -9.77
N ASP A 191 -3.74 -21.10 -9.84
CA ASP A 191 -5.11 -21.34 -9.33
C ASP A 191 -6.07 -21.72 -10.47
#